data_AF-A0A0H3F905-F1
#
_entry.id   AF-A0A0H3F905-F1
#
_cell.length_a   1.000
_cell.length_b   1.000
_cell.length_c   1.000
_cell.angle_alpha   90.00
_cell.angle_beta   90.00
_cell.angle_gamma   90.00
#
_symmetry.space_group_name_H-M   'P 1'
#
loop_
_entity.id
_entity.type
_entity.pdbx_description
1 polymer ?
#
loop_
_entity_poly.entity_id
_entity_poly.type
_entity_poly.pdbx_seq_one_letter_code
_entity_poly.pdbx_strand_id
1 'polypeptide(L)'
;MSVKLSAYVWDGCAAAGLKISAVAIMARLADFSSDEGLCWPSITTIARQLGAGESTVRTTLGKLEADGWITSTQRRKGNRNTSNMYQLNIAKLRAAADASDSDTSKSDTSNSDRSKSDASKSNTNTGFHPPESGGDPLVNSKQDPSDNKTSCQPAAQTDAEVEITDQAKQALKHLNQITGSRYQPANSSLENMRARLREGHTLEELQLVIEYKQVHWGDSPKMAEYLRPATLFQPAKFEGYLLSATKWAKSGRPICVNGKWTAEGGVEVDTAERDAAYRRFISGVAATKAPSALEKMVCTEASKASVRSMRADFAITTWAKIWKECAQRQQGVKA
;
A
#
# COMPACT_ATOMS: atom_id res chain seq x y z
N MET A 1 23.97 -26.00 0.96
CA MET A 1 24.41 -24.99 -0.02
C MET A 1 25.41 -25.69 -0.92
N SER A 2 25.11 -25.85 -2.21
CA SER A 2 26.01 -26.52 -3.15
C SER A 2 26.90 -25.49 -3.84
N VAL A 3 28.20 -25.47 -3.50
CA VAL A 3 29.19 -24.56 -4.11
C VAL A 3 29.40 -24.85 -5.60
N LYS A 4 29.05 -26.06 -6.05
CA LYS A 4 29.17 -26.47 -7.46
C LYS A 4 28.08 -25.83 -8.33
N LEU A 5 26.86 -25.72 -7.80
CA LEU A 5 25.72 -25.20 -8.57
C LEU A 5 25.76 -23.68 -8.75
N SER A 6 26.31 -22.94 -7.79
CA SER A 6 26.47 -21.50 -7.93
C SER A 6 27.43 -21.13 -9.07
N ALA A 7 28.53 -21.87 -9.25
CA ALA A 7 29.45 -21.67 -10.38
C ALA A 7 28.76 -21.90 -11.73
N TYR A 8 28.11 -23.06 -11.92
CA TYR A 8 27.38 -23.36 -13.16
C TYR A 8 26.25 -22.37 -13.48
N VAL A 9 25.65 -21.75 -12.46
CA VAL A 9 24.64 -20.72 -12.68
C VAL A 9 25.25 -19.45 -13.26
N TRP A 10 26.41 -19.00 -12.79
CA TRP A 10 27.04 -17.81 -13.35
C TRP A 10 27.48 -18.05 -14.79
N ASP A 11 28.15 -19.18 -15.06
CA ASP A 11 28.68 -19.49 -16.39
C ASP A 11 27.55 -19.80 -17.38
N GLY A 12 26.61 -20.68 -17.01
CA GLY A 12 25.50 -21.08 -17.85
C GLY A 12 24.48 -19.96 -18.11
N CYS A 13 24.24 -19.07 -17.13
CA CYS A 13 23.30 -17.95 -17.34
C CYS A 13 23.92 -16.81 -18.14
N ALA A 14 25.23 -16.57 -18.01
CA ALA A 14 25.94 -15.60 -18.83
C ALA A 14 25.97 -16.04 -20.30
N ALA A 15 26.31 -17.31 -20.56
CA ALA A 15 26.32 -17.88 -21.90
C ALA A 15 24.95 -17.88 -22.57
N ALA A 16 23.88 -18.08 -21.80
CA ALA A 16 22.51 -18.08 -22.33
C ALA A 16 21.85 -16.68 -22.44
N GLY A 17 22.58 -15.59 -22.15
CA GLY A 17 22.08 -14.23 -22.33
C GLY A 17 20.93 -13.84 -21.39
N LEU A 18 20.88 -14.43 -20.19
CA LEU A 18 19.81 -14.13 -19.22
C LEU A 18 19.96 -12.70 -18.69
N LYS A 19 18.82 -12.04 -18.46
CA LYS A 19 18.79 -10.73 -17.79
C LYS A 19 19.35 -10.85 -16.38
N ILE A 20 20.04 -9.80 -15.91
CA ILE A 20 20.73 -9.79 -14.62
C ILE A 20 19.81 -10.14 -13.44
N SER A 21 18.52 -9.78 -13.50
CA SER A 21 17.52 -10.14 -12.49
C SER A 21 17.22 -11.63 -12.45
N ALA A 22 17.25 -12.31 -13.61
CA ALA A 22 17.08 -13.75 -13.71
C ALA A 22 18.31 -14.49 -13.20
N VAL A 23 19.51 -14.00 -13.53
CA VAL A 23 20.78 -14.55 -13.00
C VAL A 23 20.84 -14.43 -11.48
N ALA A 24 20.46 -13.27 -10.92
CA ALA A 24 20.45 -13.05 -9.47
C ALA A 24 19.46 -13.97 -8.74
N ILE A 25 18.25 -14.18 -9.30
CA ILE A 25 17.28 -15.14 -8.77
C ILE A 25 17.81 -16.57 -8.86
N MET A 26 18.45 -16.92 -9.97
CA MET A 26 19.01 -18.25 -10.16
C MET A 26 20.16 -18.55 -9.20
N ALA A 27 21.06 -17.59 -8.99
CA ALA A 27 22.15 -17.68 -8.02
C ALA A 27 21.62 -17.87 -6.60
N ARG A 28 20.56 -17.13 -6.24
CA ARG A 28 19.92 -17.25 -4.92
C ARG A 28 19.24 -18.60 -4.72
N LEU A 29 18.65 -19.17 -5.77
CA LEU A 29 18.07 -20.52 -5.73
C LEU A 29 19.17 -21.58 -5.58
N ALA A 30 20.30 -21.43 -6.27
CA ALA A 30 21.46 -22.33 -6.15
C ALA A 30 22.10 -22.32 -4.75
N ASP A 31 22.16 -21.15 -4.08
CA ASP A 31 22.64 -21.09 -2.70
C ASP A 31 21.78 -21.96 -1.76
N PHE A 32 20.47 -21.98 -1.99
CA PHE A 32 19.52 -22.77 -1.19
C PHE A 32 19.37 -24.22 -1.68
N SER A 33 19.99 -24.60 -2.79
CA SER A 33 19.78 -25.92 -3.37
C SER A 33 20.65 -27.01 -2.73
N SER A 34 20.10 -28.22 -2.71
CA SER A 34 20.87 -29.46 -2.53
C SER A 34 21.75 -29.73 -3.76
N ASP A 35 22.63 -30.72 -3.69
CA ASP A 35 23.44 -31.14 -4.84
C ASP A 35 22.60 -31.69 -6.02
N GLU A 36 21.34 -32.06 -5.76
CA GLU A 36 20.36 -32.44 -6.77
C GLU A 36 19.56 -31.25 -7.34
N GLY A 37 19.87 -30.02 -6.90
CA GLY A 37 19.23 -28.81 -7.41
C GLY A 37 17.86 -28.51 -6.80
N LEU A 38 17.50 -29.14 -5.69
CA LEU A 38 16.20 -28.94 -5.02
C LEU A 38 16.29 -27.83 -3.97
N CYS A 39 15.36 -26.87 -4.01
CA CYS A 39 15.27 -25.79 -3.02
C CYS A 39 13.82 -25.35 -2.73
N TRP A 40 13.60 -24.70 -1.57
CA TRP A 40 12.26 -24.26 -1.10
C TRP A 40 12.21 -22.85 -0.49
N PRO A 41 12.93 -21.84 -1.02
CA PRO A 41 12.81 -20.48 -0.53
C PRO A 41 11.43 -19.89 -0.82
N SER A 42 10.91 -19.10 0.11
CA SER A 42 9.69 -18.31 -0.15
C SER A 42 9.99 -17.17 -1.13
N ILE A 43 9.01 -16.81 -1.95
CA ILE A 43 9.11 -15.64 -2.86
C ILE A 43 9.47 -14.37 -2.08
N THR A 44 8.90 -14.21 -0.88
CA THR A 44 9.20 -13.10 0.03
C THR A 44 10.65 -13.08 0.50
N THR A 45 11.28 -14.24 0.68
CA THR A 45 12.68 -14.35 1.09
C THR A 45 13.61 -13.98 -0.06
N ILE A 46 13.32 -14.47 -1.27
CA ILE A 46 14.08 -14.12 -2.49
C ILE A 46 14.00 -12.61 -2.74
N ALA A 47 12.78 -12.05 -2.69
CA ALA A 47 12.54 -10.63 -2.88
C ALA A 47 13.34 -9.76 -1.90
N ARG A 48 13.29 -10.12 -0.60
CA ARG A 48 14.02 -9.40 0.45
C ARG A 48 15.53 -9.45 0.27
N GLN A 49 16.08 -10.60 -0.10
CA GLN A 49 17.54 -10.77 -0.24
C GLN A 49 18.08 -10.10 -1.50
N LEU A 50 17.30 -10.07 -2.57
CA LEU A 50 17.71 -9.47 -3.85
C LEU A 50 17.31 -8.00 -3.98
N GLY A 51 16.60 -7.43 -3.00
CA GLY A 51 16.05 -6.08 -3.10
C GLY A 51 15.05 -5.90 -4.25
N ALA A 52 14.48 -7.00 -4.76
CA ALA A 52 13.56 -7.01 -5.89
C ALA A 52 12.11 -7.11 -5.40
N GLY A 53 11.18 -6.46 -6.11
CA GLY A 53 9.75 -6.59 -5.81
C GLY A 53 9.25 -8.03 -6.00
N GLU A 54 8.32 -8.50 -5.16
CA GLU A 54 7.80 -9.88 -5.26
C GLU A 54 7.16 -10.17 -6.63
N SER A 55 6.53 -9.18 -7.26
CA SER A 55 5.99 -9.30 -8.61
C SER A 55 7.09 -9.57 -9.63
N THR A 56 8.23 -8.89 -9.54
CA THR A 56 9.41 -9.12 -10.39
C THR A 56 9.96 -10.53 -10.19
N VAL A 57 10.01 -11.00 -8.95
CA VAL A 57 10.45 -12.37 -8.64
C VAL A 57 9.50 -13.40 -9.25
N ARG A 58 8.18 -13.23 -9.10
CA ARG A 58 7.16 -14.12 -9.72
C ARG A 58 7.27 -14.14 -11.24
N THR A 59 7.32 -12.97 -11.88
CA THR A 59 7.42 -12.87 -13.34
C THR A 59 8.71 -13.50 -13.85
N THR A 60 9.83 -13.33 -13.14
CA THR A 60 11.11 -13.88 -13.57
C THR A 60 11.17 -15.39 -13.36
N LEU A 61 10.62 -15.91 -12.25
CA LEU A 61 10.46 -17.35 -12.04
C LEU A 61 9.61 -18.00 -13.12
N GLY A 62 8.48 -17.38 -13.50
CA GLY A 62 7.64 -17.88 -14.59
C GLY A 62 8.36 -17.89 -15.95
N LYS A 63 9.24 -16.91 -16.21
CA LYS A 63 10.09 -16.91 -17.41
C LYS A 63 11.14 -18.03 -17.36
N LEU A 64 11.83 -18.19 -16.23
CA LEU A 64 12.80 -19.26 -16.03
C LEU A 64 12.16 -20.65 -16.16
N GLU A 65 10.91 -20.80 -15.75
CA GLU A 65 10.13 -22.03 -15.91
C GLU A 65 9.71 -22.26 -17.37
N ALA A 66 9.21 -21.23 -18.06
CA ALA A 66 8.87 -21.31 -19.48
C ALA A 66 10.09 -21.64 -20.35
N ASP A 67 11.24 -21.06 -20.00
CA ASP A 67 12.52 -21.32 -20.64
C ASP A 67 13.14 -22.66 -20.17
N GLY A 68 12.55 -23.39 -19.23
CA GLY A 68 12.99 -24.71 -18.80
C GLY A 68 14.27 -24.74 -17.94
N TRP A 69 14.67 -23.61 -17.35
CA TRP A 69 15.79 -23.52 -16.40
C TRP A 69 15.44 -24.07 -15.02
N ILE A 70 14.17 -23.96 -14.63
CA ILE A 70 13.66 -24.47 -13.36
C ILE A 70 12.33 -25.16 -13.55
N THR A 71 11.95 -25.99 -12.59
CA THR A 71 10.60 -26.54 -12.45
C THR A 71 10.05 -26.14 -11.09
N SER A 72 8.82 -25.60 -11.06
CA SER A 72 8.14 -25.23 -9.82
C SER A 72 7.07 -26.27 -9.46
N THR A 73 7.11 -26.80 -8.25
CA THR A 73 6.08 -27.70 -7.72
C THR A 73 5.42 -27.07 -6.50
N GLN A 74 4.10 -26.92 -6.52
CA GLN A 74 3.36 -26.43 -5.37
C GLN A 74 3.35 -27.48 -4.26
N ARG A 75 3.87 -27.13 -3.09
CA ARG A 75 3.72 -27.95 -1.89
C ARG A 75 2.44 -27.55 -1.16
N ARG A 76 1.55 -28.50 -0.91
CA ARG A 76 0.42 -28.33 0.02
C ARG A 76 0.64 -29.21 1.24
N LYS A 77 0.50 -28.63 2.43
CA LYS A 77 0.45 -29.37 3.70
C LYS A 77 -0.89 -29.05 4.37
N GLY A 78 -1.91 -29.87 4.08
CA GLY A 78 -3.29 -29.62 4.53
C GLY A 78 -3.84 -28.30 3.96
N ASN A 79 -4.55 -27.52 4.79
CA ASN A 79 -5.17 -26.22 4.40
C ASN A 79 -4.18 -25.02 4.41
N ARG A 80 -2.88 -25.25 4.63
CA ARG A 80 -1.87 -24.18 4.62
C ARG A 80 -1.02 -24.27 3.36
N ASN A 81 -0.96 -23.18 2.60
CA ASN A 81 -0.07 -23.04 1.47
C ASN A 81 1.37 -23.00 1.98
N THR A 82 2.18 -24.01 1.68
CA THR A 82 3.62 -23.98 1.95
C THR A 82 4.36 -23.32 0.78
N SER A 83 5.63 -22.92 0.97
CA SER A 83 6.43 -22.39 -0.14
C SER A 83 6.55 -23.42 -1.26
N ASN A 84 6.56 -22.94 -2.50
CA ASN A 84 6.80 -23.79 -3.67
C ASN A 84 8.20 -24.41 -3.57
N MET A 85 8.31 -25.64 -4.08
CA MET A 85 9.59 -26.30 -4.33
C MET A 85 10.06 -25.92 -5.72
N TYR A 86 11.31 -25.47 -5.84
CA TYR A 86 11.95 -25.21 -7.11
C TYR A 86 13.05 -26.24 -7.33
N GLN A 87 13.11 -26.80 -8.53
CA GLN A 87 14.16 -27.70 -8.97
C GLN A 87 14.93 -27.04 -10.12
N LEU A 88 16.25 -26.92 -9.96
CA LEU A 88 17.13 -26.42 -11.01
C LEU A 88 17.36 -27.51 -12.06
N ASN A 89 17.31 -27.14 -13.33
CA ASN A 89 17.68 -28.03 -14.42
C ASN A 89 19.20 -28.05 -14.58
N ILE A 90 19.86 -28.92 -13.81
CA ILE A 90 21.32 -29.04 -13.76
C ILE A 90 21.89 -29.45 -15.12
N ALA A 91 21.21 -30.33 -15.86
CA ALA A 91 21.65 -30.79 -17.17
C ALA A 91 21.73 -29.62 -18.17
N LYS A 92 20.70 -28.76 -18.17
CA LYS A 92 20.67 -27.56 -19.01
C LYS A 92 21.72 -26.53 -18.61
N LEU A 93 21.93 -26.32 -17.30
CA LEU A 93 22.96 -25.41 -16.78
C LEU A 93 24.36 -25.85 -17.18
N ARG A 94 24.67 -27.15 -17.09
CA ARG A 94 25.97 -27.71 -17.52
C ARG A 94 26.16 -27.57 -19.02
N ALA A 95 25.16 -27.96 -19.82
CA ALA A 95 25.25 -27.83 -21.27
C ALA A 95 25.48 -26.37 -21.73
N ALA A 96 24.88 -25.40 -21.04
CA ALA A 96 25.09 -23.98 -21.32
C ALA A 96 26.48 -23.48 -20.90
N ALA A 97 27.01 -23.99 -19.77
CA ALA A 97 28.36 -23.65 -19.32
C ALA A 97 29.44 -24.28 -20.22
N ASP A 98 29.29 -25.56 -20.59
CA ASP A 98 30.24 -26.28 -21.44
C ASP A 98 30.30 -25.69 -22.86
N ALA A 99 29.18 -25.15 -23.36
CA ALA A 99 29.14 -24.44 -24.64
C ALA A 99 29.98 -23.15 -24.63
N SER A 100 30.08 -22.48 -23.48
CA SER A 100 30.88 -21.26 -23.29
C SER A 100 32.39 -21.52 -23.36
N ASP A 101 32.85 -22.66 -22.82
CA ASP A 101 34.27 -23.01 -22.78
C ASP A 101 34.80 -23.51 -24.14
N SER A 102 33.90 -23.92 -25.05
CA SER A 102 34.29 -24.39 -26.38
C SER A 102 34.62 -23.29 -27.40
N ASP A 103 34.31 -22.02 -27.08
CA ASP A 103 34.41 -20.89 -28.03
C ASP A 103 35.70 -20.06 -27.86
N THR A 104 36.64 -20.46 -26.99
CA THR A 104 37.91 -19.74 -26.78
C THR A 104 39.10 -20.31 -27.55
N SER A 105 38.88 -21.20 -28.54
CA SER A 105 39.95 -21.71 -29.40
C SER A 105 39.66 -21.56 -30.88
N LYS A 106 39.81 -20.33 -31.40
CA LYS A 106 40.57 -20.08 -32.64
C LYS A 106 40.80 -18.59 -32.89
N SER A 107 42.06 -18.31 -33.17
CA SER A 107 42.69 -17.05 -33.52
C SER A 107 42.38 -16.59 -34.95
N ASP A 108 42.29 -15.27 -35.06
CA ASP A 108 42.90 -14.38 -36.06
C ASP A 108 42.40 -14.28 -37.52
N THR A 109 42.34 -12.98 -37.87
CA THR A 109 42.67 -12.30 -39.14
C THR A 109 41.63 -12.11 -40.25
N SER A 110 41.20 -10.84 -40.33
CA SER A 110 41.28 -9.94 -41.50
C SER A 110 40.32 -10.17 -42.68
N ASN A 111 39.37 -9.24 -42.89
CA ASN A 111 39.59 -8.04 -43.73
C ASN A 111 38.29 -7.24 -43.96
N SER A 112 38.51 -5.94 -44.14
CA SER A 112 37.60 -4.90 -44.61
C SER A 112 36.90 -5.21 -45.95
N ASP A 113 35.64 -4.76 -46.14
CA ASP A 113 35.34 -3.62 -47.03
C ASP A 113 33.85 -3.18 -46.98
N ARG A 114 33.66 -1.94 -46.53
CA ARG A 114 32.86 -0.84 -47.11
C ARG A 114 31.61 -1.16 -47.98
N SER A 115 30.43 -0.74 -47.51
CA SER A 115 29.70 0.45 -48.04
C SER A 115 28.23 0.58 -47.60
N LYS A 116 27.93 1.82 -47.14
CA LYS A 116 26.73 2.67 -47.36
C LYS A 116 25.36 2.20 -46.81
N SER A 117 24.86 2.92 -45.79
CA SER A 117 23.84 4.00 -45.89
C SER A 117 22.43 3.43 -46.15
N ASP A 118 21.48 3.54 -45.23
CA ASP A 118 20.67 4.76 -45.17
C ASP A 118 20.08 5.05 -43.78
N ALA A 119 19.94 6.35 -43.50
CA ALA A 119 19.29 6.91 -42.33
C ALA A 119 17.96 7.55 -42.76
N SER A 120 16.85 7.16 -42.15
CA SER A 120 15.56 7.88 -42.09
C SER A 120 14.51 6.91 -41.51
N LYS A 121 13.51 7.27 -40.72
CA LYS A 121 13.03 8.51 -40.11
C LYS A 121 12.10 8.06 -38.98
N SER A 122 12.08 8.84 -37.90
CA SER A 122 10.99 8.86 -36.94
C SER A 122 9.66 9.14 -37.64
N ASN A 123 8.61 8.37 -37.34
CA ASN A 123 7.27 8.95 -37.37
C ASN A 123 6.36 8.40 -36.28
N THR A 124 5.71 9.36 -35.66
CA THR A 124 4.70 9.33 -34.60
C THR A 124 3.34 8.86 -35.09
N ASN A 125 2.58 8.29 -34.14
CA ASN A 125 1.11 8.16 -34.04
C ASN A 125 0.32 7.29 -35.03
N THR A 126 -0.41 6.33 -34.48
CA THR A 126 -1.89 6.21 -34.46
C THR A 126 -2.21 4.95 -33.63
N GLY A 127 -3.09 4.93 -32.63
CA GLY A 127 -4.49 5.32 -32.66
C GLY A 127 -5.34 4.04 -32.61
N PHE A 128 -5.60 3.48 -31.42
CA PHE A 128 -6.55 2.38 -31.24
C PHE A 128 -7.69 2.83 -30.34
N HIS A 129 -8.86 2.98 -30.95
CA HIS A 129 -10.17 3.12 -30.32
C HIS A 129 -11.14 2.19 -31.09
N PRO A 130 -12.34 1.91 -30.55
CA PRO A 130 -12.91 0.60 -30.28
C PRO A 130 -13.87 0.11 -31.38
N PRO A 131 -14.42 -1.12 -31.32
CA PRO A 131 -15.65 -1.43 -32.02
C PRO A 131 -16.86 -1.22 -31.10
N GLU A 132 -17.62 -0.16 -31.40
CA GLU A 132 -19.08 -0.18 -31.28
C GLU A 132 -19.64 -1.18 -32.30
N SER A 133 -20.53 -2.07 -31.86
CA SER A 133 -21.50 -2.71 -32.74
C SER A 133 -22.80 -2.85 -31.95
N GLY A 134 -23.72 -1.94 -32.22
CA GLY A 134 -25.07 -1.94 -31.65
C GLY A 134 -25.95 -3.05 -32.20
N GLY A 135 -27.04 -3.29 -31.48
CA GLY A 135 -28.14 -4.15 -31.92
C GLY A 135 -28.99 -4.65 -30.74
N ASP A 136 -29.88 -3.81 -30.22
CA ASP A 136 -31.09 -4.28 -29.53
C ASP A 136 -31.91 -5.15 -30.51
N PRO A 137 -32.59 -6.21 -30.01
CA PRO A 137 -34.03 -6.03 -29.90
C PRO A 137 -34.65 -6.62 -28.62
N LEU A 138 -35.55 -5.81 -28.09
CA LEU A 138 -36.73 -6.13 -27.29
C LEU A 138 -37.43 -7.43 -27.77
N VAL A 139 -37.46 -8.49 -26.95
CA VAL A 139 -38.54 -9.49 -26.96
C VAL A 139 -38.78 -10.04 -25.54
N ASN A 140 -40.01 -9.82 -25.07
CA ASN A 140 -40.62 -10.43 -23.88
C ASN A 140 -40.49 -11.95 -23.88
N SER A 141 -40.12 -12.54 -22.73
CA SER A 141 -40.58 -13.89 -22.41
C SER A 141 -40.89 -14.01 -20.93
N LYS A 142 -42.19 -14.15 -20.64
CA LYS A 142 -42.75 -14.55 -19.36
C LYS A 142 -42.40 -16.02 -19.13
N GLN A 143 -41.83 -16.36 -17.96
CA GLN A 143 -42.19 -17.57 -17.22
C GLN A 143 -41.58 -17.58 -15.81
N ASP A 144 -42.46 -17.43 -14.84
CA ASP A 144 -42.47 -18.12 -13.54
C ASP A 144 -43.92 -18.72 -13.46
N PRO A 145 -44.27 -19.74 -12.65
CA PRO A 145 -43.73 -20.05 -11.31
C PRO A 145 -43.44 -21.54 -11.04
N SER A 146 -42.62 -21.83 -10.02
CA SER A 146 -43.05 -22.76 -8.97
C SER A 146 -42.13 -22.77 -7.76
N ASP A 147 -42.78 -22.47 -6.65
CA ASP A 147 -42.39 -22.66 -5.27
C ASP A 147 -41.74 -24.01 -4.97
N ASN A 148 -40.62 -23.96 -4.26
CA ASN A 148 -40.30 -24.96 -3.25
C ASN A 148 -39.82 -24.20 -2.01
N LYS A 149 -40.69 -24.25 -1.00
CA LYS A 149 -40.52 -23.70 0.34
C LYS A 149 -39.87 -24.77 1.21
N THR A 150 -38.63 -24.53 1.63
CA THR A 150 -38.02 -25.13 2.83
C THR A 150 -37.58 -23.96 3.70
N SER A 151 -38.45 -23.50 4.62
CA SER A 151 -38.39 -23.79 6.06
C SER A 151 -37.60 -22.74 6.87
N CYS A 152 -38.34 -22.03 7.73
CA CYS A 152 -38.05 -20.97 8.72
C CYS A 152 -36.64 -21.03 9.39
N GLN A 153 -35.89 -19.94 9.69
CA GLN A 153 -36.11 -18.64 10.40
C GLN A 153 -34.86 -17.69 10.23
N PRO A 154 -34.74 -16.46 10.83
CA PRO A 154 -35.70 -15.49 11.39
C PRO A 154 -35.53 -14.03 10.87
N ALA A 155 -36.56 -13.18 11.09
CA ALA A 155 -36.60 -11.75 10.74
C ALA A 155 -35.50 -10.85 11.36
N ALA A 156 -34.71 -11.35 12.33
CA ALA A 156 -33.61 -10.61 12.95
C ALA A 156 -32.36 -10.48 12.05
N GLN A 157 -32.18 -11.35 11.05
CA GLN A 157 -31.04 -11.28 10.14
C GLN A 157 -31.12 -10.07 9.18
N THR A 158 -32.32 -9.58 8.89
CA THR A 158 -32.52 -8.44 7.99
C THR A 158 -32.06 -7.13 8.62
N ASP A 159 -32.42 -6.90 9.89
CA ASP A 159 -32.07 -5.64 10.57
C ASP A 159 -30.55 -5.47 10.72
N ALA A 160 -29.84 -6.55 11.08
CA ALA A 160 -28.39 -6.52 11.21
C ALA A 160 -27.68 -6.28 9.87
N GLU A 161 -28.11 -6.92 8.78
CA GLU A 161 -27.48 -6.72 7.46
C GLU A 161 -27.80 -5.32 6.88
N VAL A 162 -28.97 -4.75 7.20
CA VAL A 162 -29.31 -3.36 6.86
C VAL A 162 -28.40 -2.40 7.62
N GLU A 163 -28.22 -2.58 8.94
CA GLU A 163 -27.32 -1.76 9.74
C GLU A 163 -25.86 -1.85 9.25
N ILE A 164 -25.37 -3.06 8.98
CA ILE A 164 -24.04 -3.30 8.39
C ILE A 164 -23.90 -2.56 7.06
N THR A 165 -24.94 -2.59 6.23
CA THR A 165 -24.93 -1.89 4.94
C THR A 165 -24.90 -0.37 5.13
N ASP A 166 -25.64 0.17 6.08
CA ASP A 166 -25.67 1.61 6.34
C ASP A 166 -24.36 2.10 6.98
N GLN A 167 -23.77 1.33 7.89
CA GLN A 167 -22.43 1.59 8.41
C GLN A 167 -21.37 1.53 7.28
N ALA A 168 -21.43 0.55 6.38
CA ALA A 168 -20.53 0.48 5.23
C ALA A 168 -20.68 1.70 4.30
N LYS A 169 -21.91 2.19 4.08
CA LYS A 169 -22.14 3.43 3.31
C LYS A 169 -21.56 4.65 4.03
N GLN A 170 -21.65 4.73 5.36
CA GLN A 170 -21.06 5.81 6.14
C GLN A 170 -19.53 5.81 6.04
N ALA A 171 -18.89 4.64 6.15
CA ALA A 171 -17.45 4.50 5.94
C ALA A 171 -17.03 4.91 4.51
N LEU A 172 -17.79 4.51 3.49
CA LEU A 172 -17.54 4.91 2.10
C LEU A 172 -17.69 6.42 1.90
N LYS A 173 -18.71 7.04 2.51
CA LYS A 173 -18.93 8.49 2.47
C LYS A 173 -17.73 9.22 3.09
N HIS A 174 -17.24 8.76 4.24
CA HIS A 174 -16.07 9.32 4.90
C HIS A 174 -14.81 9.22 4.02
N LEU A 175 -14.58 8.06 3.40
CA LEU A 175 -13.46 7.87 2.47
C LEU A 175 -13.50 8.88 1.32
N ASN A 176 -14.67 9.05 0.69
CA ASN A 176 -14.86 10.00 -0.40
C ASN A 176 -14.61 11.45 0.06
N GLN A 177 -15.07 11.83 1.25
CA GLN A 177 -14.86 13.17 1.82
C GLN A 177 -13.37 13.45 2.07
N ILE A 178 -12.65 12.50 2.65
CA ILE A 178 -11.23 12.68 3.01
C ILE A 178 -10.31 12.67 1.79
N THR A 179 -10.58 11.78 0.83
CA THR A 179 -9.69 11.59 -0.34
C THR A 179 -10.07 12.46 -1.53
N GLY A 180 -11.24 13.12 -1.50
CA GLY A 180 -11.83 13.79 -2.66
C GLY A 180 -12.32 12.83 -3.75
N SER A 181 -12.33 11.52 -3.47
CA SER A 181 -12.79 10.49 -4.42
C SER A 181 -14.32 10.44 -4.55
N ARG A 182 -14.81 9.72 -5.55
CA ARG A 182 -16.25 9.56 -5.85
C ARG A 182 -16.66 8.10 -6.02
N TYR A 183 -16.21 7.24 -5.11
CA TYR A 183 -16.60 5.83 -5.12
C TYR A 183 -18.11 5.68 -4.89
N GLN A 184 -18.76 4.88 -5.74
CA GLN A 184 -20.20 4.64 -5.67
C GLN A 184 -20.52 3.54 -4.65
N PRO A 185 -21.71 3.57 -4.01
CA PRO A 185 -22.18 2.55 -3.08
C PRO A 185 -22.62 1.25 -3.80
N ALA A 186 -21.78 0.77 -4.72
CA ALA A 186 -21.95 -0.50 -5.41
C ALA A 186 -21.38 -1.66 -4.56
N ASN A 187 -21.81 -2.88 -4.86
CA ASN A 187 -21.30 -4.08 -4.17
C ASN A 187 -19.77 -4.18 -4.23
N SER A 188 -19.14 -3.85 -5.36
CA SER A 188 -17.68 -3.85 -5.52
C SER A 188 -16.95 -2.91 -4.53
N SER A 189 -17.58 -1.81 -4.12
CA SER A 189 -17.03 -0.86 -3.14
C SER A 189 -17.34 -1.29 -1.71
N LEU A 190 -18.57 -1.77 -1.45
CA LEU A 190 -19.07 -2.03 -0.10
C LEU A 190 -18.71 -3.41 0.45
N GLU A 191 -18.47 -4.41 -0.41
CA GLU A 191 -18.33 -5.81 0.04
C GLU A 191 -17.21 -5.98 1.07
N ASN A 192 -16.06 -5.35 0.82
CA ASN A 192 -14.93 -5.43 1.75
C ASN A 192 -15.22 -4.72 3.08
N MET A 193 -15.98 -3.62 3.08
CA MET A 193 -16.38 -2.93 4.32
C MET A 193 -17.41 -3.75 5.10
N ARG A 194 -18.44 -4.26 4.43
CA ARG A 194 -19.44 -5.16 5.03
C ARG A 194 -18.77 -6.39 5.64
N ALA A 195 -17.80 -6.97 4.94
CA ALA A 195 -17.05 -8.12 5.46
C ALA A 195 -16.33 -7.80 6.78
N ARG A 196 -15.70 -6.62 6.92
CA ARG A 196 -15.05 -6.21 8.19
C ARG A 196 -16.08 -5.99 9.30
N LEU A 197 -17.22 -5.40 8.99
CA LEU A 197 -18.30 -5.21 9.96
C LEU A 197 -18.90 -6.55 10.43
N ARG A 198 -19.08 -7.51 9.52
CA ARG A 198 -19.49 -8.89 9.87
C ARG A 198 -18.47 -9.62 10.74
N GLU A 199 -17.18 -9.29 10.59
CA GLU A 199 -16.09 -9.82 11.44
C GLU A 199 -16.06 -9.18 12.84
N GLY A 200 -16.90 -8.18 13.10
CA GLY A 200 -17.05 -7.53 14.41
C GLY A 200 -16.31 -6.21 14.55
N HIS A 201 -15.73 -5.68 13.47
CA HIS A 201 -15.12 -4.34 13.50
C HIS A 201 -16.19 -3.25 13.52
N THR A 202 -15.87 -2.12 14.15
CA THR A 202 -16.82 -1.00 14.25
C THR A 202 -16.62 0.02 13.13
N LEU A 203 -17.65 0.85 12.89
CA LEU A 203 -17.57 1.95 11.92
C LEU A 203 -16.39 2.89 12.24
N GLU A 204 -16.14 3.18 13.51
CA GLU A 204 -15.06 4.06 13.96
C GLU A 204 -13.68 3.47 13.63
N GLU A 205 -13.52 2.15 13.72
CA GLU A 205 -12.29 1.45 13.34
C GLU A 205 -12.05 1.56 11.83
N LEU A 206 -13.10 1.40 11.02
CA LEU A 206 -13.01 1.58 9.57
C LEU A 206 -12.63 3.03 9.21
N GLN A 207 -13.27 4.02 9.84
CA GLN A 207 -12.95 5.44 9.66
C GLN A 207 -11.51 5.77 10.11
N LEU A 208 -11.06 5.18 11.21
CA LEU A 208 -9.70 5.37 11.71
C LEU A 208 -8.64 4.85 10.73
N VAL A 209 -8.89 3.70 10.10
CA VAL A 209 -8.00 3.17 9.04
C VAL A 209 -7.96 4.09 7.83
N ILE A 210 -9.11 4.64 7.41
CA ILE A 210 -9.19 5.61 6.31
C ILE A 210 -8.31 6.82 6.60
N GLU A 211 -8.49 7.45 7.77
CA GLU A 211 -7.76 8.65 8.18
C GLU A 211 -6.26 8.39 8.24
N TYR A 212 -5.85 7.30 8.89
CA TYR A 212 -4.44 6.91 9.00
C TYR A 212 -3.81 6.73 7.61
N LYS A 213 -4.51 6.05 6.71
CA LYS A 213 -4.00 5.76 5.36
C LYS A 213 -3.98 6.99 4.47
N GLN A 214 -4.95 7.90 4.62
CA GLN A 214 -4.87 9.19 3.94
C GLN A 214 -3.60 9.94 4.34
N VAL A 215 -3.31 10.03 5.65
CA VAL A 215 -2.10 10.73 6.11
C VAL A 215 -0.84 10.02 5.63
N HIS A 216 -0.80 8.69 5.70
CA HIS A 216 0.38 7.93 5.31
C HIS A 216 0.64 7.97 3.78
N TRP A 217 -0.40 7.86 2.96
CA TRP A 217 -0.27 7.62 1.51
C TRP A 217 -0.74 8.77 0.64
N GLY A 218 -1.56 9.69 1.16
CA GLY A 218 -2.20 10.76 0.39
C GLY A 218 -1.22 11.74 -0.24
N ASP A 219 -0.14 12.10 0.46
CA ASP A 219 0.86 13.05 -0.03
C ASP A 219 1.80 12.46 -1.09
N SER A 220 1.78 11.14 -1.26
CA SER A 220 2.61 10.44 -2.25
C SER A 220 1.76 10.07 -3.46
N PRO A 221 1.92 10.71 -4.64
CA PRO A 221 1.04 10.49 -5.80
C PRO A 221 0.92 9.01 -6.21
N LYS A 222 2.03 8.25 -6.12
CA LYS A 222 2.05 6.81 -6.39
C LYS A 222 1.28 5.98 -5.37
N MET A 223 1.30 6.40 -4.10
CA MET A 223 0.66 5.64 -3.02
C MET A 223 -0.82 6.03 -2.88
N ALA A 224 -1.18 7.28 -3.19
CA ALA A 224 -2.55 7.78 -3.16
C ALA A 224 -3.48 6.98 -4.07
N GLU A 225 -2.96 6.41 -5.18
CA GLU A 225 -3.74 5.54 -6.07
C GLU A 225 -4.34 4.32 -5.35
N TYR A 226 -3.69 3.85 -4.27
CA TYR A 226 -4.13 2.71 -3.47
C TYR A 226 -5.17 3.07 -2.39
N LEU A 227 -5.60 4.33 -2.29
CA LEU A 227 -6.67 4.77 -1.39
C LEU A 227 -8.05 4.41 -1.95
N ARG A 228 -8.30 3.11 -2.10
CA ARG A 228 -9.54 2.53 -2.62
C ARG A 228 -10.16 1.60 -1.57
N PRO A 229 -11.50 1.44 -1.54
CA PRO A 229 -12.16 0.51 -0.62
C PRO A 229 -11.56 -0.90 -0.64
N ALA A 230 -11.30 -1.44 -1.85
CA ALA A 230 -10.77 -2.78 -2.01
C ALA A 230 -9.38 -2.99 -1.40
N THR A 231 -8.54 -1.94 -1.38
CA THR A 231 -7.18 -2.02 -0.86
C THR A 231 -7.12 -1.74 0.63
N LEU A 232 -7.90 -0.78 1.11
CA LEU A 232 -7.95 -0.41 2.52
C LEU A 232 -8.59 -1.50 3.38
N PHE A 233 -9.66 -2.11 2.88
CA PHE A 233 -10.45 -3.09 3.61
C PHE A 233 -10.17 -4.52 3.14
N GLN A 234 -9.01 -4.80 2.55
CA GLN A 234 -8.65 -6.17 2.16
C GLN A 234 -8.48 -7.06 3.41
N PRO A 235 -9.06 -8.28 3.46
CA PRO A 235 -9.01 -9.14 4.65
C PRO A 235 -7.58 -9.41 5.16
N ALA A 236 -6.65 -9.65 4.24
CA ALA A 236 -5.26 -9.98 4.58
C ALA A 236 -4.44 -8.81 5.15
N LYS A 237 -4.94 -7.57 5.06
CA LYS A 237 -4.18 -6.35 5.40
C LYS A 237 -4.88 -5.45 6.43
N PHE A 238 -6.21 -5.53 6.51
CA PHE A 238 -7.02 -4.65 7.33
C PHE A 238 -6.56 -4.65 8.80
N GLU A 239 -6.39 -5.82 9.42
CA GLU A 239 -5.93 -5.95 10.81
C GLU A 239 -4.59 -5.25 11.07
N GLY A 240 -3.63 -5.40 10.15
CA GLY A 240 -2.35 -4.71 10.24
C GLY A 240 -2.48 -3.19 10.12
N TYR A 241 -3.43 -2.73 9.31
CA TYR A 241 -3.72 -1.30 9.17
C TYR A 241 -4.42 -0.76 10.41
N LEU A 242 -5.39 -1.47 10.96
CA LEU A 242 -6.09 -1.10 12.18
C LEU A 242 -5.13 -0.99 13.36
N LEU A 243 -4.24 -1.97 13.55
CA LEU A 243 -3.21 -1.90 14.60
C LEU A 243 -2.30 -0.66 14.45
N SER A 244 -1.92 -0.34 13.22
CA SER A 244 -1.08 0.83 12.93
C SER A 244 -1.84 2.14 13.15
N ALA A 245 -3.11 2.19 12.74
CA ALA A 245 -3.99 3.34 12.90
C ALA A 245 -4.31 3.62 14.38
N THR A 246 -4.53 2.58 15.18
CA THR A 246 -4.72 2.68 16.64
C THR A 246 -3.46 3.21 17.33
N LYS A 247 -2.27 2.73 16.93
CA LYS A 247 -1.00 3.29 17.44
C LYS A 247 -0.85 4.75 17.05
N TRP A 248 -1.11 5.08 15.79
CA TRP A 248 -1.07 6.45 15.28
C TRP A 248 -2.02 7.39 16.04
N ALA A 249 -3.25 6.96 16.30
CA ALA A 249 -4.21 7.71 17.11
C ALA A 249 -3.73 7.90 18.55
N LYS A 250 -3.20 6.85 19.19
CA LYS A 250 -2.61 6.92 20.54
C LYS A 250 -1.41 7.87 20.60
N SER A 251 -0.65 7.99 19.52
CA SER A 251 0.46 8.94 19.38
C SER A 251 0.02 10.38 19.07
N GLY A 252 -1.28 10.68 19.10
CA GLY A 252 -1.79 12.03 18.85
C GLY A 252 -1.89 12.41 17.38
N ARG A 253 -2.03 11.40 16.49
CA ARG A 253 -2.24 11.57 15.04
C ARG A 253 -1.17 12.44 14.35
N PRO A 254 0.11 12.06 14.42
CA PRO A 254 1.19 12.77 13.72
C PRO A 254 0.94 12.83 12.22
N ILE A 255 1.33 13.93 11.57
CA ILE A 255 1.28 14.06 10.12
C ILE A 255 2.46 13.31 9.48
N CYS A 256 2.30 12.86 8.24
CA CYS A 256 3.34 12.16 7.49
C CYS A 256 3.73 13.02 6.29
N VAL A 257 4.86 13.72 6.37
CA VAL A 257 5.37 14.57 5.29
C VAL A 257 6.54 13.85 4.62
N ASN A 258 6.45 13.62 3.30
CA ASN A 258 7.48 12.93 2.52
C ASN A 258 7.91 11.56 3.11
N GLY A 259 6.95 10.82 3.69
CA GLY A 259 7.20 9.50 4.30
C GLY A 259 7.80 9.54 5.70
N LYS A 260 7.98 10.72 6.30
CA LYS A 260 8.45 10.90 7.68
C LYS A 260 7.30 11.38 8.57
N TRP A 261 7.05 10.64 9.64
CA TRP A 261 6.08 11.03 10.67
C TRP A 261 6.64 12.19 11.49
N THR A 262 5.96 13.34 11.47
CA THR A 262 6.28 14.48 12.33
C THR A 262 5.16 14.68 13.35
N ALA A 263 5.53 15.02 14.57
CA ALA A 263 4.59 15.32 15.65
C ALA A 263 3.80 16.64 15.42
N GLU A 264 4.00 17.29 14.27
CA GLU A 264 3.41 18.57 13.86
C GLU A 264 1.99 18.40 13.29
N GLY A 265 1.26 17.38 13.74
CA GLY A 265 -0.16 17.16 13.42
C GLY A 265 -1.12 17.75 14.44
N GLY A 266 -0.64 18.62 15.35
CA GLY A 266 -1.52 19.45 16.14
C GLY A 266 -1.72 20.74 15.38
N VAL A 267 -2.96 21.04 14.97
CA VAL A 267 -3.52 22.35 14.55
C VAL A 267 -2.45 23.37 14.21
N GLU A 268 -2.38 23.87 12.96
CA GLU A 268 -1.63 25.10 12.65
C GLU A 268 -2.09 26.20 13.61
N VAL A 269 -1.40 26.28 14.74
CA VAL A 269 -1.50 27.33 15.72
C VAL A 269 -0.58 28.37 15.15
N ASP A 270 -1.16 29.49 14.71
CA ASP A 270 -0.38 30.69 14.43
C ASP A 270 0.49 30.98 15.67
N THR A 271 1.75 30.58 15.58
CA THR A 271 2.71 30.65 16.69
C THR A 271 2.97 32.10 17.06
N ALA A 272 2.86 33.02 16.09
CA ALA A 272 2.98 34.44 16.33
C ALA A 272 1.77 34.97 17.11
N GLU A 273 0.55 34.56 16.78
CA GLU A 273 -0.66 34.92 17.55
C GLU A 273 -0.57 34.40 18.99
N ARG A 274 -0.21 33.13 19.16
CA ARG A 274 -0.07 32.49 20.49
C ARG A 274 0.94 33.21 21.36
N ASP A 275 2.13 33.51 20.82
CA ASP A 275 3.23 34.10 21.60
C ASP A 275 2.99 35.60 21.88
N ALA A 276 2.30 36.30 20.98
CA ALA A 276 1.82 37.65 21.23
C ALA A 276 0.71 37.68 22.30
N ALA A 277 -0.20 36.70 22.29
CA ALA A 277 -1.23 36.55 23.32
C ALA A 277 -0.65 36.19 24.69
N TYR A 278 0.35 35.30 24.75
CA TYR A 278 1.05 34.99 26.00
C TYR A 278 1.67 36.23 26.64
N ARG A 279 2.40 37.03 25.84
CA ARG A 279 3.02 38.28 26.31
C ARG A 279 1.99 39.26 26.87
N ARG A 280 0.83 39.41 26.22
CA ARG A 280 -0.29 40.23 26.73
C ARG A 280 -0.88 39.66 28.01
N PHE A 281 -1.08 38.35 28.06
CA PHE A 281 -1.62 37.65 29.21
C PHE A 281 -0.74 37.79 30.46
N ILE A 282 0.59 37.69 30.32
CA ILE A 282 1.54 37.83 31.44
C ILE A 282 1.74 39.31 31.83
N SER A 283 1.89 40.20 30.85
CA SER A 283 2.13 41.63 31.13
C SER A 283 0.89 42.37 31.67
N GLY A 284 -0.32 41.83 31.46
CA GLY A 284 -1.57 42.48 31.86
C GLY A 284 -1.92 43.71 31.03
N VAL A 285 -1.18 43.99 29.95
CA VAL A 285 -1.43 45.13 29.06
C VAL A 285 -2.61 44.82 28.15
N ALA A 286 -3.55 45.77 28.07
CA ALA A 286 -4.73 45.65 27.20
C ALA A 286 -4.31 45.59 25.73
N ALA A 287 -4.96 44.70 24.96
CA ALA A 287 -4.68 44.54 23.54
C ALA A 287 -5.11 45.79 22.74
N THR A 288 -4.28 46.22 21.78
CA THR A 288 -4.60 47.33 20.87
C THR A 288 -5.59 46.92 19.76
N LYS A 289 -5.75 45.62 19.52
CA LYS A 289 -6.76 45.02 18.64
C LYS A 289 -7.66 44.09 19.43
N ALA A 290 -8.92 43.93 18.99
CA ALA A 290 -9.86 43.03 19.63
C ALA A 290 -9.32 41.58 19.61
N PRO A 291 -9.26 40.88 20.77
CA PRO A 291 -8.70 39.54 20.85
C PRO A 291 -9.61 38.52 20.16
N SER A 292 -8.99 37.52 19.52
CA SER A 292 -9.71 36.45 18.82
C SER A 292 -10.56 35.62 19.79
N ALA A 293 -11.56 34.90 19.26
CA ALA A 293 -12.39 34.02 20.08
C ALA A 293 -11.54 32.92 20.77
N LEU A 294 -10.50 32.44 20.07
CA LEU A 294 -9.54 31.47 20.61
C LEU A 294 -8.74 32.06 21.77
N GLU A 295 -8.19 33.27 21.60
CA GLU A 295 -7.43 33.95 22.64
C GLU A 295 -8.26 34.14 23.92
N LYS A 296 -9.54 34.52 23.81
CA LYS A 296 -10.45 34.68 24.96
C LYS A 296 -10.63 33.36 25.73
N MET A 297 -10.82 32.25 25.02
CA MET A 297 -10.93 30.92 25.63
C MET A 297 -9.62 30.54 26.34
N VAL A 298 -8.48 30.74 25.68
CA VAL A 298 -7.18 30.38 26.24
C VAL A 298 -6.85 31.21 27.48
N CYS A 299 -7.09 32.52 27.46
CA CYS A 299 -6.90 33.39 28.63
C CYS A 299 -7.76 32.95 29.83
N THR A 300 -8.98 32.50 29.57
CA THR A 300 -9.89 32.01 30.62
C THR A 300 -9.36 30.73 31.26
N GLU A 301 -8.96 29.75 30.44
CA GLU A 301 -8.40 28.48 30.93
C GLU A 301 -7.01 28.67 31.58
N ALA A 302 -6.17 29.55 31.05
CA ALA A 302 -4.88 29.89 31.63
C ALA A 302 -5.01 30.60 32.99
N SER A 303 -6.08 31.38 33.18
CA SER A 303 -6.40 31.98 34.49
C SER A 303 -6.82 30.92 35.50
N LYS A 304 -7.67 29.96 35.10
CA LYS A 304 -8.06 28.81 35.94
C LYS A 304 -6.85 27.97 36.33
N ALA A 305 -5.92 27.75 35.39
CA ALA A 305 -4.68 27.03 35.62
C ALA A 305 -3.61 27.84 36.37
N SER A 306 -3.88 29.08 36.78
CA SER A 306 -2.93 29.96 37.49
C SER A 306 -1.59 30.15 36.76
N VAL A 307 -1.61 30.24 35.42
CA VAL A 307 -0.39 30.31 34.59
C VAL A 307 0.48 31.54 34.93
N ARG A 308 -0.11 32.65 35.41
CA ARG A 308 0.65 33.85 35.80
C ARG A 308 1.55 33.66 37.02
N SER A 309 1.22 32.74 37.93
CA SER A 309 2.02 32.48 39.13
C SER A 309 3.03 31.35 38.96
N MET A 310 3.04 30.70 37.80
CA MET A 310 3.99 29.62 37.48
C MET A 310 5.39 30.17 37.15
N ARG A 311 6.41 29.34 37.34
CA ARG A 311 7.76 29.60 36.80
C ARG A 311 7.70 29.73 35.28
N ALA A 312 8.49 30.65 34.71
CA ALA A 312 8.43 31.01 33.29
C ALA A 312 8.46 29.80 32.34
N ASP A 313 9.40 28.87 32.51
CA ASP A 313 9.50 27.68 31.64
C ASP A 313 8.25 26.79 31.71
N PHE A 314 7.69 26.64 32.91
CA PHE A 314 6.47 25.87 33.12
C PHE A 314 5.23 26.63 32.62
N ALA A 315 5.21 27.96 32.73
CA ALA A 315 4.13 28.81 32.25
C ALA A 315 4.05 28.78 30.71
N ILE A 316 5.19 28.83 30.01
CA ILE A 316 5.25 28.76 28.54
C ILE A 316 4.75 27.41 28.04
N THR A 317 5.22 26.32 28.64
CA THR A 317 4.81 24.96 28.27
C THR A 317 3.32 24.72 28.57
N THR A 318 2.83 25.16 29.72
CA THR A 318 1.41 25.08 30.09
C THR A 318 0.53 25.93 29.16
N TRP A 319 0.96 27.14 28.82
CA TRP A 319 0.26 28.00 27.87
C TRP A 319 0.13 27.35 26.49
N ALA A 320 1.21 26.79 25.96
CA ALA A 320 1.19 26.11 24.67
C ALA A 320 0.24 24.91 24.66
N LYS A 321 0.17 24.16 25.77
CA LYS A 321 -0.76 23.05 25.95
C LYS A 321 -2.23 23.52 25.95
N ILE A 322 -2.55 24.54 26.76
CA ILE A 322 -3.91 25.10 26.84
C ILE A 322 -4.35 25.67 25.49
N TRP A 323 -3.44 26.35 24.79
CA TRP A 323 -3.71 26.89 23.45
C TRP A 323 -4.09 25.79 22.47
N LYS A 324 -3.31 24.70 22.44
CA LYS A 324 -3.58 23.54 21.58
C LYS A 324 -4.94 22.91 21.90
N GLU A 325 -5.26 22.71 23.18
CA GLU A 325 -6.54 22.14 23.61
C GLU A 325 -7.74 23.03 23.23
N CYS A 326 -7.62 24.35 23.41
CA CYS A 326 -8.69 25.28 23.03
C CYS A 326 -8.88 25.35 21.51
N ALA A 327 -7.80 25.33 20.74
CA ALA A 327 -7.86 25.36 19.28
C ALA A 327 -8.55 24.10 18.73
N GLN A 328 -8.27 22.93 19.33
CA GLN A 328 -8.95 21.67 19.00
C GLN A 328 -10.45 21.72 19.31
N ARG A 329 -10.85 22.26 20.48
CA ARG A 329 -12.28 22.44 20.82
C ARG A 329 -12.99 23.37 19.84
N GLN A 330 -12.34 24.44 19.39
CA GLN A 330 -12.93 25.40 18.46
C GLN A 330 -13.18 24.80 17.07
N GLN A 331 -12.33 23.88 16.61
CA GLN A 331 -12.52 23.18 15.34
C GLN A 331 -13.60 22.10 15.44
N GLY A 332 -13.72 21.40 16.57
CA GLY A 332 -14.75 20.38 16.79
C GLY A 332 -16.18 20.92 16.93
N VAL A 333 -16.35 22.19 17.30
CA VAL A 333 -17.68 22.83 17.44
C VAL A 333 -18.22 23.37 16.11
N LYS A 334 -17.38 23.44 15.05
CA LYS A 334 -17.77 23.89 13.71
C LYS A 334 -18.17 22.75 12.76
N ALA A 335 -18.17 21.50 13.23
CA ALA A 335 -18.54 20.32 12.46
C ALA A 335 -20.01 19.92 12.70
#